data_AF-A0A962TMW0-F1
#
_entry.id   AF-A0A962TMW0-F1
#
_cell.length_a   1.000
_cell.length_b   1.000
_cell.length_c   1.000
_cell.angle_alpha   90.00
_cell.angle_beta   90.00
_cell.angle_gamma   90.00
#
_symmetry.space_group_name_H-M   'P 1'
#
loop_
_entity.id
_entity.type
_entity.pdbx_description
1 polymer ?
#
loop_
_entity_poly.entity_id
_entity_poly.type
_entity_poly.pdbx_seq_one_letter_code
_entity_poly.pdbx_strand_id
1 'polypeptide(L)'
;MYIKPLSLIFSCIVCSLLIFSSSAYADKPLKSALGLDTEQAAKVAAIQKEARDAMRNPRGDLHRKQRELRRAKTANDSAAIAKLEKEIPPLQEKMKRVHDKEEQEIRAVLTPEQTSKYEQWLQERDAMAGSSRDVKDY
;
A
#
# COMPACT_ATOMS: atom_id res chain seq x y z
N MET A 1 -67.08 22.05 -16.60
CA MET A 1 -66.30 22.27 -17.83
C MET A 1 -64.94 21.59 -17.70
N TYR A 2 -64.69 20.61 -18.55
CA TYR A 2 -63.42 19.89 -18.76
C TYR A 2 -62.43 20.78 -19.52
N ILE A 3 -61.14 20.83 -19.12
CA ILE A 3 -59.95 20.74 -20.01
C ILE A 3 -58.75 20.17 -19.18
N LYS A 4 -58.27 18.97 -19.52
CA LYS A 4 -56.87 18.46 -19.36
C LYS A 4 -56.16 18.65 -20.73
N PRO A 5 -54.89 18.25 -20.99
CA PRO A 5 -53.61 18.16 -20.24
C PRO A 5 -52.45 18.85 -21.04
N LEU A 6 -51.19 18.85 -20.56
CA LEU A 6 -49.90 18.81 -21.33
C LEU A 6 -48.75 19.04 -20.31
N SER A 7 -47.94 18.07 -19.86
CA SER A 7 -46.87 17.27 -20.50
C SER A 7 -45.63 18.05 -20.99
N LEU A 8 -44.46 17.45 -20.75
CA LEU A 8 -43.06 17.84 -21.08
C LEU A 8 -42.40 18.74 -20.02
N ILE A 9 -41.32 18.33 -19.34
CA ILE A 9 -40.02 17.86 -19.85
C ILE A 9 -39.48 16.77 -18.89
N PHE A 10 -39.46 15.50 -19.29
CA PHE A 10 -38.29 14.79 -19.81
C PHE A 10 -36.96 15.01 -19.07
N SER A 11 -36.54 13.96 -18.37
CA SER A 11 -35.16 13.47 -18.31
C SER A 11 -34.08 14.48 -17.89
N CYS A 12 -33.61 14.36 -16.64
CA CYS A 12 -32.17 14.38 -16.40
C CYS A 12 -31.81 13.61 -15.12
N ILE A 13 -31.19 12.45 -15.37
CA ILE A 13 -29.97 12.02 -14.69
C ILE A 13 -30.20 11.37 -13.31
N VAL A 14 -30.63 10.11 -13.42
CA VAL A 14 -30.18 9.00 -12.58
C VAL A 14 -28.64 8.88 -12.69
N CYS A 15 -27.87 9.69 -11.95
CA CYS A 15 -26.42 9.49 -11.77
C CYS A 15 -25.95 10.05 -10.42
N SER A 16 -26.43 9.50 -9.31
CA SER A 16 -25.87 9.86 -7.99
C SER A 16 -25.60 8.65 -7.09
N LEU A 17 -25.58 7.44 -7.66
CA LEU A 17 -25.41 6.19 -6.92
C LEU A 17 -24.23 5.33 -7.42
N LEU A 18 -23.12 5.96 -7.84
CA LEU A 18 -21.88 5.24 -8.20
C LEU A 18 -20.62 5.91 -7.64
N ILE A 19 -20.58 6.26 -6.34
CA ILE A 19 -19.33 6.73 -5.70
C ILE A 19 -18.92 5.86 -4.49
N PHE A 20 -19.63 4.78 -4.16
CA PHE A 20 -19.32 3.99 -2.95
C PHE A 20 -18.68 2.61 -3.18
N SER A 21 -18.28 2.25 -4.40
CA SER A 21 -17.83 0.86 -4.66
C SER A 21 -16.32 0.61 -4.47
N SER A 22 -15.50 1.64 -4.25
CA SER A 22 -14.03 1.47 -4.30
C SER A 22 -13.36 1.11 -2.97
N SER A 23 -14.05 1.18 -1.83
CA SER A 23 -13.42 0.96 -0.52
C SER A 23 -13.24 -0.52 -0.15
N ALA A 24 -13.89 -1.45 -0.85
CA ALA A 24 -13.86 -2.89 -0.51
C ALA A 24 -12.79 -3.71 -1.26
N TYR A 25 -12.03 -3.09 -2.17
CA TYR A 25 -10.98 -3.78 -2.93
C TYR A 25 -9.58 -3.68 -2.29
N ALA A 26 -9.40 -2.78 -1.31
CA ALA A 26 -8.11 -2.44 -0.71
C ALA A 26 -7.47 -3.59 0.09
N ASP A 27 -8.26 -4.37 0.84
CA ASP A 27 -7.76 -5.47 1.69
C ASP A 27 -7.86 -6.84 1.01
N LYS A 28 -8.19 -6.88 -0.29
CA LYS A 28 -8.31 -8.16 -0.98
C LYS A 28 -6.94 -8.82 -1.11
N PRO A 29 -6.78 -10.09 -0.72
CA PRO A 29 -5.53 -10.81 -0.92
C PRO A 29 -5.18 -10.82 -2.42
N LEU A 30 -3.89 -10.67 -2.75
CA LEU A 30 -3.39 -10.58 -4.14
C LEU A 30 -3.97 -11.67 -5.05
N LYS A 31 -4.16 -12.88 -4.52
CA LYS A 31 -4.83 -13.98 -5.21
C LYS A 31 -6.15 -13.55 -5.87
N SER A 32 -7.03 -12.90 -5.12
CA SER A 32 -8.34 -12.44 -5.59
C SER A 32 -8.28 -11.15 -6.41
N ALA A 33 -7.33 -10.26 -6.13
CA ALA A 33 -7.18 -9.01 -6.85
C ALA A 33 -6.65 -9.22 -8.28
N LEU A 34 -5.71 -10.16 -8.45
CA LEU A 34 -5.04 -10.42 -9.72
C LEU A 34 -5.64 -11.58 -10.50
N GLY A 35 -6.51 -12.39 -9.89
CA GLY A 35 -7.05 -13.61 -10.49
C GLY A 35 -5.94 -14.65 -10.70
N LEU A 36 -5.12 -14.87 -9.67
CA LEU A 36 -4.03 -15.86 -9.72
C LEU A 36 -4.59 -17.28 -9.71
N ASP A 37 -4.04 -18.15 -10.55
CA ASP A 37 -4.27 -19.58 -10.42
C ASP A 37 -3.67 -20.14 -9.11
N THR A 38 -3.93 -21.41 -8.82
CA THR A 38 -3.47 -22.03 -7.56
C THR A 38 -1.96 -22.11 -7.42
N GLU A 39 -1.23 -22.35 -8.51
CA GLU A 39 0.22 -22.47 -8.49
C GLU A 39 0.89 -21.09 -8.40
N GLN A 40 0.42 -20.12 -9.19
CA GLN A 40 0.85 -18.73 -9.10
C GLN A 40 0.57 -18.16 -7.70
N ALA A 41 -0.61 -18.42 -7.14
CA ALA A 41 -0.97 -17.96 -5.79
C ALA A 41 -0.04 -18.56 -4.72
N ALA A 42 0.36 -19.83 -4.85
CA ALA A 42 1.29 -20.46 -3.93
C ALA A 42 2.70 -19.82 -4.03
N LYS A 43 3.18 -19.53 -5.25
CA LYS A 43 4.46 -18.85 -5.48
C LYS A 43 4.46 -17.44 -4.89
N VAL A 44 3.43 -16.65 -5.17
CA VAL A 44 3.28 -15.30 -4.61
C VAL A 44 3.22 -15.35 -3.08
N ALA A 45 2.48 -16.28 -2.49
CA ALA A 45 2.41 -16.43 -1.04
C ALA A 45 3.77 -16.78 -0.42
N ALA A 46 4.60 -17.57 -1.10
CA ALA A 46 5.96 -17.89 -0.66
C ALA A 46 6.87 -16.64 -0.70
N ILE A 47 6.83 -15.87 -1.80
CA ILE A 47 7.57 -14.61 -1.94
C ILE A 47 7.19 -13.63 -0.82
N GLN A 48 5.90 -13.42 -0.60
CA GLN A 48 5.40 -12.54 0.48
C GLN A 48 5.77 -13.05 1.87
N LYS A 49 5.89 -14.36 2.07
CA LYS A 49 6.37 -14.92 3.34
C LYS A 49 7.85 -14.61 3.55
N GLU A 50 8.69 -14.85 2.54
CA GLU A 50 10.12 -14.54 2.59
C GLU A 50 10.35 -13.05 2.88
N ALA A 51 9.63 -12.16 2.19
CA ALA A 51 9.71 -10.72 2.44
C ALA A 51 9.34 -10.37 3.89
N ARG A 52 8.21 -10.90 4.40
CA ARG A 52 7.79 -10.68 5.80
C ARG A 52 8.85 -11.16 6.81
N ASP A 53 9.43 -12.33 6.59
CA ASP A 53 10.47 -12.90 7.45
C ASP A 53 11.74 -12.02 7.40
N ALA A 54 12.16 -11.58 6.21
CA ALA A 54 13.30 -10.68 6.02
C ALA A 54 13.09 -9.29 6.65
N MET A 55 11.84 -8.80 6.68
CA MET A 55 11.47 -7.51 7.28
C MET A 55 11.41 -7.51 8.80
N ARG A 56 11.17 -8.67 9.43
CA ARG A 56 10.87 -8.76 10.87
C ARG A 56 11.91 -8.06 11.75
N ASN A 57 13.18 -8.37 11.53
CA ASN A 57 14.29 -7.81 12.30
C ASN A 57 14.53 -6.32 12.02
N PRO A 58 14.76 -5.87 10.77
CA PRO A 58 15.03 -4.46 10.50
C PRO A 58 13.87 -3.54 10.90
N ARG A 59 12.61 -3.98 10.76
CA ARG A 59 11.46 -3.22 11.25
C ARG A 59 11.47 -3.07 12.77
N GLY A 60 11.79 -4.15 13.49
CA GLY A 60 11.93 -4.14 14.95
C GLY A 60 13.04 -3.20 15.42
N ASP A 61 14.20 -3.24 14.75
CA ASP A 61 15.33 -2.34 15.01
C ASP A 61 14.98 -0.88 14.72
N LEU A 62 14.35 -0.61 13.58
CA LEU A 62 13.96 0.74 13.18
C LEU A 62 13.02 1.36 14.22
N HIS A 63 11.97 0.64 14.63
CA HIS A 63 11.04 1.13 15.64
C HIS A 63 11.70 1.35 17.01
N ARG A 64 12.67 0.52 17.39
CA ARG A 64 13.47 0.77 18.61
C ARG A 64 14.26 2.07 18.50
N LYS A 65 15.06 2.22 17.43
CA LYS A 65 15.91 3.40 17.21
C LYS A 65 15.12 4.68 17.04
N GLN A 66 13.95 4.65 16.38
CA GLN A 66 13.06 5.81 16.28
C GLN A 66 12.53 6.25 17.67
N ARG A 67 12.21 5.31 18.55
CA ARG A 67 11.83 5.63 19.95
C ARG A 67 13.00 6.19 20.74
N GLU A 68 14.19 5.62 20.57
CA GLU A 68 15.43 6.15 21.18
C GLU A 68 15.71 7.57 20.70
N LEU A 69 15.56 7.84 19.40
CA LEU A 69 15.77 9.16 18.81
C LEU A 69 14.79 10.17 19.39
N ARG A 70 13.51 9.79 19.52
CA ARG A 70 12.50 10.64 20.16
C ARG A 70 12.88 10.99 21.60
N ARG A 71 13.35 10.00 22.38
CA ARG A 71 13.81 10.22 23.76
C ARG A 71 15.05 11.12 23.83
N ALA A 72 16.02 10.90 22.95
CA ALA A 72 17.23 11.72 22.85
C ALA A 72 16.89 13.17 22.50
N LYS A 73 15.94 13.39 21.58
CA LYS A 73 15.41 14.72 21.25
C LYS A 73 14.75 15.39 22.47
N THR A 74 13.92 14.67 23.22
CA THR A 74 13.32 15.20 24.46
C THR A 74 14.37 15.54 25.53
N ALA A 75 15.43 14.74 25.64
CA ALA A 75 16.52 14.94 26.60
C ALA A 75 17.59 15.93 26.12
N ASN A 76 17.51 16.44 24.88
CA ASN A 76 18.54 17.25 24.22
C ASN A 76 19.94 16.59 24.19
N ASP A 77 19.99 15.26 24.08
CA ASP A 77 21.24 14.51 23.97
C ASP A 77 21.75 14.54 22.52
N SER A 78 22.56 15.55 22.21
CA SER A 78 23.09 15.78 20.87
C SER A 78 23.97 14.64 20.36
N ALA A 79 24.70 13.94 21.25
CA ALA A 79 25.55 12.82 20.88
C ALA A 79 24.71 11.60 20.48
N ALA A 80 23.66 11.29 21.24
CA ALA A 80 22.74 10.21 20.90
C ALA A 80 21.95 10.51 19.62
N ILE A 81 21.50 11.75 19.43
CA ILE A 81 20.81 12.18 18.20
C ILE A 81 21.70 11.94 16.97
N ALA A 82 22.94 12.47 16.99
CA ALA A 82 23.87 12.35 15.86
C ALA A 82 24.23 10.89 15.53
N LYS A 83 24.28 10.02 16.55
CA LYS A 83 24.48 8.58 16.34
C LYS A 83 23.26 7.93 15.70
N LEU A 84 22.07 8.16 16.25
CA LEU A 84 20.84 7.52 15.79
C LEU A 84 20.43 7.97 14.38
N GLU A 85 20.69 9.23 14.02
CA GLU A 85 20.47 9.76 12.66
C GLU A 85 21.36 9.08 11.61
N LYS A 86 22.51 8.48 12.00
CA LYS A 86 23.33 7.67 11.10
C LYS A 86 22.89 6.21 11.04
N GLU A 87 22.31 5.69 12.11
CA GLU A 87 21.94 4.27 12.24
C GLU A 87 20.56 3.94 11.67
N ILE A 88 19.65 4.93 11.61
CA ILE A 88 18.29 4.75 11.10
C ILE A 88 18.23 4.59 9.57
N PRO A 89 18.88 5.43 8.74
CA PRO A 89 18.78 5.34 7.28
C PRO A 89 19.18 3.98 6.69
N PRO A 90 20.24 3.29 7.16
CA PRO A 90 20.57 1.95 6.67
C PRO A 90 19.47 0.91 6.90
N LEU A 91 18.68 1.03 7.98
CA LEU A 91 17.57 0.12 8.26
C LEU A 91 16.39 0.39 7.32
N GLN A 92 16.10 1.67 7.07
CA GLN A 92 15.07 2.11 6.12
C GLN A 92 15.41 1.63 4.70
N GLU A 93 16.64 1.83 4.26
CA GLU A 93 17.15 1.35 2.98
C GLU A 93 17.10 -0.18 2.87
N LYS A 94 17.43 -0.91 3.95
CA LYS A 94 17.29 -2.38 3.96
C LYS A 94 15.85 -2.81 3.79
N MET A 95 14.89 -2.14 4.43
CA MET A 95 13.47 -2.44 4.28
C MET A 95 12.99 -2.14 2.86
N LYS A 96 13.40 -1.01 2.29
CA LYS A 96 13.10 -0.64 0.90
C LYS A 96 13.56 -1.72 -0.07
N ARG A 97 14.81 -2.20 0.05
CA ARG A 97 15.34 -3.28 -0.80
C ARG A 97 14.54 -4.58 -0.70
N VAL A 98 14.02 -4.92 0.49
CA VAL A 98 13.18 -6.10 0.65
C VAL A 98 11.85 -5.94 -0.10
N HIS A 99 11.23 -4.75 -0.02
CA HIS A 99 10.02 -4.46 -0.79
C HIS A 99 10.29 -4.45 -2.30
N ASP A 100 11.35 -3.79 -2.75
CA ASP A 100 11.70 -3.73 -4.17
C ASP A 100 11.95 -5.14 -4.74
N LYS A 101 12.63 -5.99 -3.97
CA LYS A 101 12.84 -7.41 -4.32
C LYS A 101 11.51 -8.17 -4.40
N GLU A 102 10.66 -8.04 -3.38
CA GLU A 102 9.33 -8.69 -3.34
C GLU A 102 8.49 -8.29 -4.56
N GLU A 103 8.42 -7.00 -4.89
CA GLU A 103 7.64 -6.53 -6.03
C GLU A 103 8.21 -7.03 -7.37
N GLN A 104 9.54 -7.08 -7.52
CA GLN A 104 10.19 -7.64 -8.72
C GLN A 104 9.92 -9.14 -8.87
N GLU A 105 10.01 -9.91 -7.79
CA GLU A 105 9.77 -11.35 -7.81
C GLU A 105 8.29 -11.66 -8.09
N ILE A 106 7.35 -10.88 -7.55
CA ILE A 106 5.94 -11.00 -7.88
C ILE A 106 5.72 -10.73 -9.37
N ARG A 107 6.23 -9.61 -9.92
CA ARG A 107 6.10 -9.26 -11.35
C ARG A 107 6.58 -10.38 -12.27
N ALA A 108 7.64 -11.10 -11.90
CA ALA A 108 8.20 -12.20 -12.68
C ALA A 108 7.29 -13.43 -12.78
N VAL A 109 6.30 -13.58 -11.88
CA VAL A 109 5.36 -14.72 -11.86
C VAL A 109 4.04 -14.40 -12.57
N LEU A 110 3.77 -13.12 -12.83
CA LEU A 110 2.52 -12.64 -13.41
C LEU A 110 2.54 -12.67 -14.95
N THR A 111 1.37 -12.87 -15.55
CA THR A 111 1.16 -12.58 -16.97
C THR A 111 1.15 -11.07 -17.23
N PRO A 112 1.34 -10.61 -18.48
CA PRO A 112 1.27 -9.17 -18.79
C PRO A 112 -0.02 -8.49 -18.34
N GLU A 113 -1.17 -9.15 -18.49
CA GLU A 113 -2.46 -8.65 -18.03
C GLU A 113 -2.54 -8.56 -16.50
N GLN A 114 -2.02 -9.56 -15.79
CA GLN A 114 -1.96 -9.57 -14.33
C GLN A 114 -0.99 -8.50 -13.80
N THR A 115 0.15 -8.27 -14.48
CA THR A 115 1.09 -7.20 -14.14
C THR A 115 0.43 -5.83 -14.23
N SER A 116 -0.36 -5.56 -15.27
CA SER A 116 -1.12 -4.29 -15.37
C SER A 116 -2.06 -4.08 -14.18
N LYS A 117 -2.80 -5.13 -13.77
CA LYS A 117 -3.65 -5.08 -12.57
C LYS A 117 -2.84 -4.90 -11.29
N TYR A 118 -1.65 -5.49 -11.23
CA TYR A 118 -0.76 -5.36 -10.09
C TYR A 118 -0.22 -3.93 -9.94
N GLU A 119 0.17 -3.27 -11.04
CA GLU A 119 0.60 -1.87 -11.00
C GLU A 119 -0.54 -0.94 -10.58
N GLN A 120 -1.78 -1.18 -11.03
CA GLN A 120 -2.95 -0.44 -10.56
C GLN A 120 -3.16 -0.64 -9.05
N TRP A 121 -3.07 -1.88 -8.58
CA TRP A 121 -3.18 -2.19 -7.16
C TRP A 121 -2.08 -1.50 -6.33
N LEU A 122 -0.84 -1.46 -6.82
CA LEU A 122 0.26 -0.73 -6.17
C LEU A 122 0.00 0.78 -6.11
N GLN A 123 -0.52 1.37 -7.19
CA GLN A 123 -0.88 2.80 -7.23
C GLN A 123 -1.99 3.12 -6.23
N GLU A 124 -3.04 2.29 -6.16
CA GLU A 124 -4.13 2.45 -5.19
C GLU A 124 -3.62 2.32 -3.75
N ARG A 125 -2.79 1.31 -3.48
CA ARG A 125 -2.13 1.12 -2.18
C ARG A 125 -1.32 2.36 -1.78
N ASP A 126 -0.53 2.88 -2.71
CA ASP A 126 0.34 4.03 -2.47
C ASP A 126 -0.48 5.32 -2.26
N ALA A 127 -1.59 5.50 -2.98
CA ALA A 127 -2.51 6.61 -2.78
C ALA A 127 -3.19 6.56 -1.39
N MET A 128 -3.57 5.36 -0.92
CA MET A 128 -4.12 5.18 0.42
C MET A 128 -3.08 5.41 1.53
N ALA A 129 -1.86 4.90 1.35
CA ALA A 129 -0.75 5.13 2.28
C ALA A 129 -0.33 6.61 2.33
N GLY A 130 -0.47 7.35 1.23
CA GLY A 130 -0.23 8.79 1.16
C GLY A 130 -1.33 9.67 1.79
N SER A 131 -2.54 9.14 2.02
CA SER A 131 -3.66 9.88 2.64
C SER A 131 -3.56 9.97 4.17
N SER A 132 -2.75 9.14 4.80
CA SER A 132 -2.46 9.18 6.23
C SER A 132 -0.95 9.25 6.40
N ARG A 133 -0.38 10.46 6.32
CA ARG A 133 0.93 10.87 6.84
C ARG A 133 1.92 9.73 7.14
N ASP A 134 3.01 9.67 6.36
CA ASP A 134 4.28 9.03 6.72
C ASP A 134 4.43 7.51 6.47
N VAL A 135 4.42 7.05 5.21
CA VAL A 135 4.83 5.66 4.90
C VAL A 135 5.95 5.56 3.85
N LYS A 136 6.18 6.58 3.03
CA LYS A 136 7.28 6.60 2.04
C LYS A 136 8.44 7.55 2.37
N ASP A 137 8.49 8.08 3.59
CA ASP A 137 9.71 8.68 4.11
C ASP A 137 10.55 7.59 4.77
N TYR A 138 11.26 6.85 3.91
CA TYR A 138 12.42 6.06 4.31
C TYR A 138 13.65 6.94 4.14
#